data_AF-A0AAE3MGS1-F1
#
_entry.id   AF-A0AAE3MGS1-F1
#
_cell.length_a   1.000
_cell.length_b   1.000
_cell.length_c   1.000
_cell.angle_alpha   90.00
_cell.angle_beta   90.00
_cell.angle_gamma   90.00
#
_symmetry.space_group_name_H-M   'P 1'
#
loop_
_entity.id
_entity.type
_entity.pdbx_description
1 polymer ?
#
loop_
_entity_poly.entity_id
_entity_poly.type
_entity_poly.pdbx_seq_one_letter_code
_entity_poly.pdbx_strand_id
1 'polypeptide(L)'
;MNNFLISTLTALFLLTGFSCSGEVKAKETGTGNNDSGVIYLSKQSFKHHIYDFDANKEWKYEGKIPAILDFYADWCGPCRMLAPVLDDLQKEYKGKLQVFKINTDNEKELAAMFGIRSLPTIVFIPVNGEPKAVMGFRPKEDMEKMISEVLQVTK
;
A
#
# COMPACT_ATOMS: atom_id res chain seq x y z
N MET A 1 -16.43 -54.04 -23.05
CA MET A 1 -17.75 -54.71 -23.09
C MET A 1 -18.82 -53.66 -22.83
N ASN A 2 -19.76 -53.60 -23.76
CA ASN A 2 -21.06 -52.93 -23.78
C ASN A 2 -21.19 -51.40 -23.85
N ASN A 3 -21.44 -50.99 -25.09
CA ASN A 3 -22.28 -49.88 -25.55
C ASN A 3 -23.70 -49.91 -24.97
N PHE A 4 -24.33 -48.74 -24.84
CA PHE A 4 -25.78 -48.50 -24.99
C PHE A 4 -25.95 -47.05 -25.47
N LEU A 5 -26.07 -46.82 -26.78
CA LEU A 5 -27.31 -46.68 -27.57
C LEU A 5 -28.09 -45.38 -27.31
N ILE A 6 -28.15 -44.61 -28.39
CA ILE A 6 -28.86 -43.37 -28.66
C ILE A 6 -30.38 -43.61 -28.64
N SER A 7 -31.16 -42.67 -28.11
CA SER A 7 -32.49 -42.37 -28.65
C SER A 7 -32.94 -40.96 -28.30
N THR A 8 -33.31 -40.24 -29.35
CA THR A 8 -33.81 -38.87 -29.42
C THR A 8 -35.21 -38.74 -28.82
N LEU A 9 -35.47 -37.68 -28.05
CA LEU A 9 -36.81 -37.09 -28.03
C LEU A 9 -36.73 -35.58 -27.80
N THR A 10 -37.20 -34.87 -28.81
CA THR A 10 -37.56 -33.46 -28.91
C THR A 10 -38.18 -32.87 -27.63
N ALA A 11 -37.63 -31.74 -27.18
CA ALA A 11 -38.37 -30.73 -26.43
C ALA A 11 -37.95 -29.34 -26.95
N LEU A 12 -38.74 -28.86 -27.90
CA LEU A 12 -38.79 -27.48 -28.36
C LEU A 12 -39.27 -26.63 -27.17
N PHE A 13 -38.34 -26.02 -26.42
CA PHE A 13 -38.70 -25.05 -25.38
C PHE A 13 -38.52 -23.64 -25.91
N LEU A 14 -39.66 -22.96 -25.97
CA LEU A 14 -39.89 -21.65 -26.54
C LEU A 14 -39.10 -20.55 -25.81
N LEU A 15 -38.77 -19.54 -26.61
CA LEU A 15 -38.27 -18.22 -26.23
C LEU A 15 -39.01 -17.67 -25.00
N THR A 16 -38.27 -17.48 -23.91
CA THR A 16 -38.59 -16.50 -22.87
C THR A 16 -37.34 -15.66 -22.63
N GLY A 17 -37.43 -14.37 -22.94
CA GLY A 17 -36.32 -13.42 -22.81
C GLY A 17 -35.83 -13.31 -21.37
N PHE A 18 -34.51 -13.34 -21.21
CA PHE A 18 -33.86 -12.99 -19.95
C PHE A 18 -33.35 -11.56 -20.00
N SER A 19 -33.96 -10.77 -19.13
CA SER A 19 -33.58 -9.41 -18.77
C SER A 19 -32.15 -9.38 -18.21
N CYS A 20 -31.50 -8.26 -18.47
CA CYS A 20 -30.18 -7.85 -18.00
C CYS A 20 -29.95 -8.14 -16.51
N SER A 21 -28.84 -8.80 -16.17
CA SER A 21 -28.16 -8.64 -14.89
C SER A 21 -26.69 -9.00 -15.08
N GLY A 22 -25.84 -7.99 -14.88
CA GLY A 22 -24.43 -8.03 -15.19
C GLY A 22 -23.65 -9.03 -14.35
N GLU A 23 -22.73 -9.72 -15.01
CA GLU A 23 -21.60 -10.37 -14.36
C GLU A 23 -20.60 -9.29 -13.94
N VAL A 24 -20.56 -8.97 -12.65
CA VAL A 24 -19.41 -8.29 -12.06
C VAL A 24 -18.29 -9.31 -11.99
N LYS A 25 -17.38 -9.28 -12.96
CA LYS A 25 -16.09 -9.99 -12.88
C LYS A 25 -15.39 -9.54 -11.60
N ALA A 26 -15.10 -10.52 -10.73
CA ALA A 26 -14.12 -10.37 -9.67
C ALA A 26 -12.80 -9.88 -10.29
N LYS A 27 -12.45 -8.64 -10.01
CA LYS A 27 -11.15 -8.08 -10.34
C LYS A 27 -10.18 -8.53 -9.25
N GLU A 28 -9.66 -9.75 -9.40
CA GLU A 28 -8.31 -10.02 -8.92
C GLU A 28 -7.38 -9.10 -9.69
N THR A 29 -6.69 -8.20 -8.99
CA THR A 29 -5.55 -7.48 -9.54
C THR A 29 -4.38 -7.74 -8.61
N GLY A 30 -3.87 -8.96 -8.71
CA GLY A 30 -2.43 -9.10 -8.81
C GLY A 30 -2.03 -8.59 -10.19
N THR A 31 -1.42 -7.41 -10.25
CA THR A 31 -0.71 -6.95 -11.43
C THR A 31 0.49 -6.15 -10.96
N GLY A 32 1.65 -6.77 -11.06
CA GLY A 32 2.92 -6.07 -11.09
C GLY A 32 2.91 -5.14 -12.29
N ASN A 33 2.77 -3.85 -12.00
CA ASN A 33 3.20 -2.77 -12.87
C ASN A 33 4.21 -1.99 -12.05
N ASN A 34 5.39 -1.73 -12.61
CA ASN A 34 6.39 -0.84 -12.03
C ASN A 34 5.90 0.62 -12.10
N ASP A 35 4.71 0.89 -11.58
CA ASP A 35 4.25 2.24 -11.36
C ASP A 35 4.84 2.69 -10.02
N SER A 36 5.89 3.51 -10.10
CA SER A 36 6.66 4.04 -8.96
C SER A 36 5.86 5.14 -8.26
N GLY A 37 4.59 4.86 -7.96
CA GLY A 37 3.62 5.76 -7.37
C GLY A 37 3.54 5.60 -5.86
N VAL A 38 2.90 6.56 -5.19
CA VAL A 38 2.66 6.48 -3.75
C VAL A 38 1.57 5.46 -3.46
N ILE A 39 1.83 4.54 -2.52
CA ILE A 39 0.91 3.44 -2.19
C ILE A 39 0.20 3.72 -0.87
N TYR A 40 -1.12 3.58 -0.82
CA TYR A 40 -1.91 3.69 0.41
C TYR A 40 -2.01 2.32 1.08
N LEU A 41 -1.62 2.24 2.36
CA LEU A 41 -1.60 0.99 3.10
C LEU A 41 -2.83 0.84 3.99
N SER A 42 -3.40 -0.36 3.95
CA SER A 42 -4.29 -0.89 4.98
C SER A 42 -3.49 -1.78 5.95
N LYS A 43 -4.09 -2.22 7.05
CA LYS A 43 -3.48 -3.23 7.94
C LYS A 43 -2.95 -4.46 7.19
N GLN A 44 -3.68 -4.95 6.18
CA GLN A 44 -3.30 -6.15 5.45
C GLN A 44 -2.11 -5.89 4.51
N SER A 45 -2.17 -4.83 3.71
CA SER A 45 -1.07 -4.51 2.79
C SER A 45 0.17 -4.02 3.56
N PHE A 46 0.00 -3.40 4.73
CA PHE A 46 1.09 -3.05 5.63
C PHE A 46 1.92 -4.29 6.04
N LYS A 47 1.28 -5.39 6.40
CA LYS A 47 2.00 -6.63 6.76
C LYS A 47 2.85 -7.16 5.61
N HIS A 48 2.31 -7.08 4.39
CA HIS A 48 3.00 -7.54 3.19
C HIS A 48 4.17 -6.65 2.76
N HIS A 49 4.06 -5.34 2.93
CA HIS A 49 5.06 -4.39 2.44
C HIS A 49 6.06 -3.94 3.50
N ILE A 50 5.66 -3.92 4.77
CA ILE A 50 6.39 -3.26 5.84
C ILE A 50 6.78 -4.24 6.94
N TYR A 51 5.81 -4.75 7.69
CA TYR A 51 6.10 -5.55 8.88
C TYR A 51 4.92 -6.46 9.25
N ASP A 52 5.12 -7.77 9.13
CA ASP A 52 4.16 -8.76 9.60
C ASP A 52 4.34 -9.03 11.10
N PHE A 53 3.58 -8.28 11.90
CA PHE A 53 3.53 -8.40 13.35
C PHE A 53 2.73 -9.62 13.86
N ASP A 54 2.04 -10.35 12.99
CA ASP A 54 1.44 -11.63 13.39
C ASP A 54 2.51 -12.74 13.35
N ALA A 55 3.37 -12.69 12.33
CA ALA A 55 4.43 -13.69 12.12
C ALA A 55 5.70 -13.43 12.94
N ASN A 56 6.02 -12.16 13.21
CA ASN A 56 7.26 -11.76 13.86
C ASN A 56 6.94 -10.92 15.11
N LYS A 57 7.57 -11.24 16.25
CA LYS A 57 7.42 -10.45 17.50
C LYS A 57 8.35 -9.24 17.55
N GLU A 58 9.48 -9.35 16.86
CA GLU A 58 10.49 -8.30 16.75
C GLU A 58 10.40 -7.64 15.38
N TRP A 59 10.81 -6.37 15.30
CA TRP A 59 10.80 -5.61 14.07
C TRP A 59 11.61 -6.34 12.98
N LYS A 60 10.93 -6.65 11.87
CA LYS A 60 11.54 -7.21 10.67
C LYS A 60 10.90 -6.55 9.46
N TYR A 61 11.69 -5.76 8.75
CA TYR A 61 11.23 -5.11 7.54
C TYR A 61 11.09 -6.11 6.40
N GLU A 62 9.93 -6.12 5.73
CA GLU A 62 9.63 -7.04 4.61
C GLU A 62 10.07 -6.47 3.24
N GLY A 63 10.35 -5.17 3.16
CA GLY A 63 10.72 -4.52 1.91
C GLY A 63 12.19 -4.70 1.51
N LYS A 64 12.45 -4.64 0.20
CA LYS A 64 13.80 -4.78 -0.39
C LYS A 64 14.53 -3.45 -0.58
N ILE A 65 13.78 -2.35 -0.58
CA ILE A 65 14.30 -0.99 -0.68
C ILE A 65 13.80 -0.18 0.52
N PRO A 66 14.53 0.88 0.94
CA PRO A 66 14.09 1.74 2.03
C PRO A 66 12.70 2.33 1.78
N ALA A 67 11.97 2.56 2.86
CA ALA A 67 10.62 3.11 2.78
C ALA A 67 10.45 4.38 3.62
N ILE A 68 9.49 5.19 3.22
CA ILE A 68 8.96 6.31 3.99
C ILE A 68 7.48 6.05 4.22
N LEU A 69 7.03 6.06 5.48
CA LEU A 69 5.61 6.06 5.83
C LEU A 69 5.17 7.47 6.16
N ASP A 70 4.10 7.93 5.54
CA ASP A 70 3.39 9.16 5.88
C ASP A 70 2.07 8.82 6.56
N PHE A 71 2.04 8.98 7.89
CA PHE A 71 0.82 8.89 8.68
C PHE A 71 0.08 10.23 8.58
N TYR A 72 -1.12 10.19 7.99
CA TYR A 72 -1.91 11.37 7.65
C TYR A 72 -3.39 11.18 7.97
N ALA A 73 -4.16 12.26 7.84
CA ALA A 73 -5.63 12.24 7.79
C ALA A 73 -6.14 13.27 6.78
N ASP A 74 -7.35 13.08 6.25
CA ASP A 74 -7.87 13.92 5.15
C ASP A 74 -8.13 15.38 5.58
N TRP A 75 -8.52 15.56 6.84
CA TRP A 75 -8.73 16.87 7.47
C TRP A 75 -7.42 17.60 7.81
N CYS A 76 -6.27 16.91 7.76
CA CYS A 76 -4.98 17.48 8.14
C CYS A 76 -4.43 18.43 7.06
N GLY A 77 -4.48 19.74 7.33
CA GLY A 77 -3.95 20.77 6.44
C GLY A 77 -2.47 20.59 6.07
N PRO A 78 -1.56 20.48 7.05
CA PRO A 78 -0.13 20.27 6.78
C PRO A 78 0.17 18.98 6.00
N CYS A 79 -0.62 17.92 6.18
CA CYS A 79 -0.46 16.67 5.45
C CYS A 79 -0.69 16.85 3.93
N ARG A 80 -1.65 17.69 3.55
CA ARG A 80 -1.90 17.99 2.12
C ARG A 80 -0.73 18.74 1.46
N MET A 81 0.00 19.56 2.23
CA MET A 81 1.22 20.22 1.73
C MET A 81 2.39 19.25 1.63
N LEU A 82 2.47 18.28 2.54
CA LEU A 82 3.54 17.27 2.57
C LEU A 82 3.43 16.25 1.42
N ALA A 83 2.20 15.84 1.10
CA ALA A 83 1.92 14.81 0.09
C ALA A 83 2.63 15.03 -1.27
N PRO A 84 2.54 16.20 -1.93
CA PRO A 84 3.25 16.43 -3.19
C PRO A 84 4.77 16.42 -3.03
N VAL A 85 5.30 16.85 -1.87
CA VAL A 85 6.75 16.85 -1.64
C VAL A 85 7.30 15.41 -1.55
N LEU A 86 6.56 14.50 -0.91
CA LEU A 86 6.93 13.08 -0.84
C LEU A 86 6.83 12.40 -2.21
N ASP A 87 5.83 12.75 -3.02
CA ASP A 87 5.69 12.25 -4.40
C ASP A 87 6.88 12.70 -5.27
N ASP A 88 7.27 13.98 -5.18
CA ASP A 88 8.44 14.50 -5.89
C ASP A 88 9.74 13.83 -5.45
N LEU A 89 9.93 13.64 -4.13
CA LEU A 89 11.09 12.91 -3.61
C LEU A 89 11.14 11.48 -4.15
N GLN A 90 10.04 10.74 -4.15
CA GLN A 90 10.02 9.38 -4.69
C GLN A 90 10.46 9.35 -6.16
N LYS A 91 9.98 10.29 -6.99
CA LYS A 91 10.37 10.41 -8.40
C LYS A 91 11.86 10.72 -8.55
N GLU A 92 12.39 11.64 -7.76
CA GLU A 92 13.80 12.03 -7.81
C GLU A 92 14.75 10.88 -7.46
N TYR A 93 14.35 10.03 -6.52
CA TYR A 93 15.13 8.88 -6.08
C TYR A 93 14.94 7.64 -6.97
N LYS A 94 14.12 7.71 -8.03
CA LYS A 94 14.07 6.75 -9.15
C LYS A 94 14.01 5.28 -8.71
N GLY A 95 13.09 4.96 -7.80
CA GLY A 95 12.89 3.59 -7.30
C GLY A 95 13.91 3.12 -6.26
N LYS A 96 14.79 3.99 -5.78
CA LYS A 96 15.70 3.70 -4.65
C LYS A 96 15.03 3.81 -3.28
N LEU A 97 13.83 4.38 -3.21
CA LEU A 97 12.97 4.37 -2.03
C LEU A 97 11.51 4.28 -2.43
N GLN A 98 10.67 3.82 -1.50
CA GLN A 98 9.22 3.76 -1.67
C GLN A 98 8.50 4.55 -0.57
N VAL A 99 7.57 5.39 -0.97
CA VAL A 99 6.67 6.15 -0.11
C VAL A 99 5.35 5.41 0.00
N PHE A 100 4.90 5.25 1.24
CA PHE A 100 3.61 4.71 1.60
C PHE A 100 2.83 5.72 2.44
N LYS A 101 1.51 5.74 2.29
CA LYS A 101 0.61 6.59 3.08
C LYS A 101 -0.32 5.75 3.92
N ILE A 102 -0.51 6.13 5.18
CA ILE A 102 -1.42 5.46 6.11
C ILE A 102 -2.39 6.50 6.65
N ASN A 103 -3.67 6.33 6.35
CA ASN A 103 -4.72 7.19 6.90
C ASN A 103 -5.04 6.73 8.33
N THR A 104 -4.76 7.58 9.33
CA THR A 104 -4.91 7.20 10.74
C THR A 104 -6.36 7.10 11.21
N ASP A 105 -7.31 7.71 10.49
CA ASP A 105 -8.73 7.57 10.81
C ASP A 105 -9.25 6.18 10.42
N ASN A 106 -8.71 5.62 9.33
CA ASN A 106 -9.02 4.28 8.85
C ASN A 106 -8.21 3.20 9.58
N GLU A 107 -6.91 3.44 9.78
CA GLU A 107 -5.95 2.46 10.29
C GLU A 107 -5.50 2.76 11.73
N LYS A 108 -6.48 2.90 12.63
CA LYS A 108 -6.26 3.31 14.03
C LYS A 108 -5.31 2.40 14.79
N GLU A 109 -5.37 1.09 14.53
CA GLU A 109 -4.50 0.11 15.18
C GLU A 109 -3.05 0.26 14.74
N LEU A 110 -2.80 0.48 13.45
CA LEU A 110 -1.45 0.77 12.94
C LEU A 110 -0.92 2.08 13.53
N ALA A 111 -1.75 3.12 13.57
CA ALA A 111 -1.39 4.39 14.18
C ALA A 111 -1.03 4.21 15.68
N ALA A 112 -1.79 3.41 16.41
CA ALA A 112 -1.50 3.11 17.82
C ALA A 112 -0.19 2.32 18.00
N MET A 113 0.05 1.32 17.14
CA MET A 113 1.27 0.49 17.16
C MET A 113 2.55 1.33 16.96
N PHE A 114 2.51 2.30 16.05
CA PHE A 114 3.61 3.24 15.82
C PHE A 114 3.62 4.42 16.79
N GLY A 115 2.69 4.45 17.76
CA GLY A 115 2.61 5.52 18.75
C GLY A 115 2.31 6.90 18.15
N ILE A 116 1.56 6.96 17.05
CA ILE A 116 1.25 8.21 16.34
C ILE A 116 0.32 9.07 17.20
N ARG A 117 0.83 10.24 17.63
CA ARG A 117 0.10 11.22 18.46
C ARG A 117 -0.19 12.54 17.77
N SER A 118 0.45 12.80 16.64
CA SER A 118 0.31 14.04 15.88
C SER A 118 0.44 13.77 14.38
N LEU A 119 -0.22 14.60 13.57
CA LEU A 119 -0.18 14.50 12.12
C LEU A 119 0.43 15.77 11.49
N PRO A 120 1.19 15.64 10.39
CA PRO A 120 1.71 14.37 9.86
C PRO A 120 2.76 13.78 10.80
N THR A 121 2.96 12.46 10.73
CA THR A 121 4.16 11.81 11.27
C THR A 121 4.80 11.00 10.15
N ILE A 122 6.10 11.23 9.94
CA ILE A 122 6.88 10.61 8.88
C ILE A 122 7.78 9.56 9.51
N VAL A 123 7.78 8.33 9.01
CA VAL A 123 8.64 7.25 9.50
C VAL A 123 9.58 6.80 8.38
N PHE A 124 10.88 6.94 8.61
CA PHE A 124 11.95 6.50 7.72
C PHE A 124 12.36 5.08 8.10
N ILE A 125 12.23 4.15 7.16
CA ILE A 125 12.50 2.73 7.35
C ILE A 125 13.71 2.32 6.49
N PRO A 126 14.90 2.16 7.08
CA PRO A 126 16.04 1.60 6.35
C PRO A 126 15.80 0.10 6.07
N VAL A 127 16.48 -0.46 5.06
CA VAL A 127 16.43 -1.91 4.80
C VAL A 127 16.96 -2.70 5.99
N ASN A 128 17.98 -2.16 6.66
CA ASN A 128 18.59 -2.75 7.85
C ASN A 128 18.54 -1.75 9.00
N GLY A 129 18.13 -2.21 10.18
CA GLY A 129 18.04 -1.40 11.38
C GLY A 129 16.61 -0.97 11.71
N GLU A 130 16.52 -0.02 12.64
CA GLU A 130 15.23 0.40 13.21
C GLU A 130 14.65 1.62 12.48
N PRO A 131 13.31 1.69 12.38
CA PRO A 131 12.62 2.89 11.88
C PRO A 131 12.93 4.14 12.71
N LYS A 132 12.99 5.30 12.05
CA LYS A 132 13.10 6.61 12.71
C LYS A 132 11.90 7.48 12.36
N ALA A 133 11.21 7.98 13.38
CA ALA A 133 10.04 8.83 13.22
C ALA A 133 10.38 10.31 13.39
N VAL A 134 9.74 11.16 12.59
CA VAL A 134 9.77 12.62 12.69
C VAL A 134 8.34 13.13 12.72
N MET A 135 8.02 13.92 13.75
CA MET A 135 6.68 14.49 13.93
C MET A 135 6.56 15.88 13.31
N GLY A 136 5.43 16.12 12.66
CA GLY A 136 5.07 17.38 12.03
C GLY A 136 5.65 17.54 10.62
N PHE A 137 5.18 18.59 9.94
CA PHE A 137 5.68 18.95 8.62
C PHE A 137 7.18 19.24 8.64
N ARG A 138 7.90 18.87 7.58
CA ARG A 138 9.29 19.23 7.35
C ARG A 138 9.47 19.73 5.91
N PRO A 139 10.31 20.75 5.69
CA PRO A 139 10.74 21.14 4.35
C PRO A 139 11.44 19.98 3.62
N LYS A 140 11.50 20.08 2.29
CA LYS A 140 12.10 19.06 1.44
C LYS A 140 13.56 18.81 1.78
N GLU A 141 14.31 19.87 2.05
CA GLU A 141 15.73 19.82 2.37
C GLU A 141 16.01 19.01 3.63
N ASP A 142 15.13 19.10 4.64
CA ASP A 142 15.26 18.30 5.86
C ASP A 142 14.89 16.84 5.60
N MET A 143 13.92 16.56 4.73
CA MET A 143 13.63 15.18 4.34
C MET A 143 14.78 14.55 3.54
N GLU A 144 15.45 15.31 2.66
CA GLU A 144 16.62 14.83 1.93
C GLU A 144 17.79 14.48 2.87
N LYS A 145 18.02 15.29 3.92
CA LYS A 145 19.00 14.96 4.97
C LYS A 145 18.63 13.65 5.66
N MET A 146 17.37 13.47 6.07
CA MET A 146 16.91 12.24 6.71
C MET A 146 17.03 11.02 5.80
N ILE A 147 16.77 11.17 4.49
CA ILE A 147 16.99 10.10 3.51
C ILE A 147 18.47 9.72 3.43
N SER A 148 19.36 10.71 3.39
CA SER A 148 20.80 10.48 3.35
C SER A 148 21.33 9.83 4.64
N GLU A 149 20.91 10.32 5.81
CA GLU A 149 21.43 9.89 7.12
C GLU A 149 20.81 8.59 7.62
N VAL A 150 19.48 8.44 7.48
CA VAL A 150 18.75 7.27 8.01
C VAL A 150 18.64 6.18 6.97
N LEU A 151 18.21 6.52 5.74
CA LEU A 151 17.99 5.51 4.70
C LEU A 151 19.29 5.15 3.96
N GLN A 152 20.33 5.97 4.09
CA GLN A 152 21.63 5.80 3.41
C GLN A 152 21.49 5.70 1.89
N VAL A 153 20.54 6.46 1.32
CA VAL A 153 20.24 6.50 -0.12
C VAL A 153 20.71 7.81 -0.74
N THR A 154 21.33 7.72 -1.91
CA THR A 154 21.70 8.86 -2.75
C THR A 154 20.92 8.88 -4.06
N LYS A 155 20.69 10.06 -4.64
CA LYS A 155 19.94 10.27 -5.89
C LYS A 155 20.56 9.55 -7.08
#